data_AF-A0A485C7J2-F1
#
_entry.id   AF-A0A485C7J2-F1
#
_cell.length_a   1.000
_cell.length_b   1.000
_cell.length_c   1.000
_cell.angle_alpha   90.00
_cell.angle_beta   90.00
_cell.angle_gamma   90.00
#
_symmetry.space_group_name_H-M   'P 1'
#
loop_
_entity.id
_entity.type
_entity.pdbx_description
1 polymer ?
#
loop_
_entity_poly.entity_id
_entity_poly.type
_entity_poly.pdbx_seq_one_letter_code
_entity_poly.pdbx_strand_id
1 'polypeptide(L)'
;MVNAIRDAGIEASQIGYVNAHGTSTPAGDKAEAQAVKSVFGDAASRVMVSSTKSMTGHLLGAAGAVESIYSILALRDQAVPPTINLDNPDEGCDLDFVPHEARQVSGLEYTLCNSFGFGRYQRFTDL
;
A
#
# COMPACT_ATOMS: atom_id res chain seq x y z
N MET A 1 8.87 -5.33 2.10
CA MET A 1 7.83 -6.33 1.81
C MET A 1 8.35 -7.74 2.05
N VAL A 2 9.25 -8.31 1.23
CA VAL A 2 9.74 -9.71 1.43
C VAL A 2 10.19 -10.02 2.86
N ASN A 3 11.04 -9.17 3.45
CA ASN A 3 11.53 -9.39 4.82
C ASN A 3 10.41 -9.35 5.86
N ALA A 4 9.46 -8.41 5.74
CA ALA A 4 8.30 -8.25 6.62
C ALA A 4 7.36 -9.46 6.54
N ILE A 5 7.03 -9.88 5.32
CA ILE A 5 6.21 -11.08 5.06
C ILE A 5 6.85 -12.33 5.70
N ARG A 6 8.17 -12.49 5.52
CA ARG A 6 8.93 -13.59 6.12
C ARG A 6 8.97 -13.51 7.65
N ASP A 7 9.14 -12.32 8.22
CA ASP A 7 9.18 -12.11 9.67
C ASP A 7 7.83 -12.43 10.32
N ALA A 8 6.73 -12.02 9.67
CA ALA A 8 5.37 -12.35 10.05
C ALA A 8 5.01 -13.84 9.86
N GLY A 9 5.81 -14.60 9.11
CA GLY A 9 5.55 -16.02 8.85
C GLY A 9 4.29 -16.29 8.01
N ILE A 10 3.92 -15.35 7.13
CA ILE A 10 2.75 -15.43 6.25
C ILE A 10 3.17 -15.48 4.77
N GLU A 11 2.23 -15.84 3.91
CA GLU A 11 2.38 -15.76 2.46
C GLU A 11 1.90 -14.39 1.93
N ALA A 12 2.52 -13.91 0.84
CA ALA A 12 2.13 -12.63 0.23
C ALA A 12 0.64 -12.59 -0.18
N SER A 13 0.06 -13.74 -0.53
CA SER A 13 -1.35 -13.89 -0.91
C SER A 13 -2.34 -13.68 0.24
N GLN A 14 -1.87 -13.67 1.50
CA GLN A 14 -2.71 -13.41 2.67
C GLN A 14 -2.89 -11.91 2.94
N ILE A 15 -2.03 -11.06 2.37
CA ILE A 15 -2.15 -9.60 2.50
C ILE A 15 -3.25 -9.12 1.55
N GLY A 16 -4.34 -8.61 2.11
CA GLY A 16 -5.46 -8.09 1.32
C GLY A 16 -5.30 -6.62 0.93
N TYR A 17 -4.52 -5.84 1.68
CA TYR A 17 -4.35 -4.41 1.42
C TYR A 17 -2.92 -3.91 1.71
N VAL A 18 -2.40 -3.11 0.79
CA VAL A 18 -1.14 -2.37 0.91
C VAL A 18 -1.42 -0.87 0.95
N ASN A 19 -1.13 -0.23 2.08
CA ASN A 19 -1.01 1.22 2.14
C ASN A 19 0.36 1.61 1.59
N ALA A 20 0.40 2.05 0.34
CA ALA A 20 1.62 2.34 -0.41
C ALA A 20 2.35 3.59 0.11
N HIS A 21 3.64 3.68 -0.18
CA HIS A 21 4.38 4.92 0.01
C HIS A 21 3.89 6.00 -0.96
N GLY A 22 3.64 5.67 -2.23
CA GLY A 22 2.85 6.42 -3.22
C GLY A 22 2.88 7.94 -3.05
N THR A 23 3.98 8.58 -3.45
CA THR A 23 4.22 10.02 -3.21
C THR A 23 3.83 10.91 -4.39
N SER A 24 3.17 10.34 -5.41
CA SER A 24 2.84 11.03 -6.66
C SER A 24 4.10 11.44 -7.43
N THR A 25 5.17 10.64 -7.34
CA THR A 25 6.41 10.87 -8.09
C THR A 25 6.57 9.84 -9.21
N PRO A 26 6.84 10.25 -10.47
CA PRO A 26 6.81 9.32 -11.60
C PRO A 26 7.72 8.10 -11.44
N ALA A 27 8.93 8.29 -10.92
CA ALA A 27 9.88 7.20 -10.71
C ALA A 27 9.57 6.36 -9.45
N GLY A 28 9.12 7.00 -8.37
CA GLY A 28 8.85 6.33 -7.11
C GLY A 28 7.64 5.40 -7.21
N ASP A 29 6.55 5.89 -7.79
CA ASP A 29 5.31 5.15 -7.89
C ASP A 29 5.45 3.94 -8.84
N LYS A 30 6.16 4.11 -9.97
CA LYS A 30 6.49 3.00 -10.88
C LYS A 30 7.35 1.93 -10.20
N ALA A 31 8.38 2.35 -9.46
CA ALA A 31 9.25 1.43 -8.75
C ALA A 31 8.49 0.66 -7.66
N GLU A 32 7.58 1.31 -6.94
CA GLU A 32 6.75 0.65 -5.92
C GLU A 32 5.75 -0.32 -6.55
N ALA A 33 5.06 0.05 -7.63
CA ALA A 33 4.15 -0.84 -8.33
C ALA A 33 4.87 -2.10 -8.86
N GLN A 34 6.06 -1.94 -9.44
CA GLN A 34 6.90 -3.06 -9.88
C GLN A 34 7.34 -3.93 -8.71
N ALA A 35 7.69 -3.34 -7.56
CA ALA A 35 8.05 -4.08 -6.36
C ALA A 35 6.86 -4.89 -5.82
N VAL A 36 5.65 -4.34 -5.82
CA VAL A 36 4.43 -5.08 -5.43
C VAL A 36 4.24 -6.27 -6.37
N LYS A 37 4.28 -6.08 -7.69
CA LYS A 37 4.20 -7.18 -8.66
C LYS A 37 5.24 -8.26 -8.42
N SER A 38 6.49 -7.87 -8.20
CA SER A 38 7.59 -8.81 -7.98
C SER A 38 7.43 -9.62 -6.69
N VAL A 39 6.85 -9.05 -5.64
CA VAL A 39 6.69 -9.72 -4.33
C VAL A 39 5.43 -10.56 -4.28
N PHE A 40 4.33 -10.08 -4.86
CA PHE A 40 3.03 -10.76 -4.81
C PHE A 40 2.83 -11.77 -5.95
N GLY A 41 3.60 -11.67 -7.05
CA GLY A 41 3.46 -12.57 -8.20
C GLY A 41 2.03 -12.60 -8.72
N ASP A 42 1.45 -13.79 -8.86
CA ASP A 42 0.07 -13.98 -9.33
C ASP A 42 -0.97 -13.30 -8.42
N ALA A 43 -0.66 -13.13 -7.12
CA ALA A 43 -1.55 -12.47 -6.16
C ALA A 43 -1.57 -10.93 -6.34
N ALA A 44 -0.68 -10.35 -7.14
CA ALA A 44 -0.62 -8.90 -7.37
C ALA A 44 -1.92 -8.34 -7.98
N SER A 45 -2.65 -9.16 -8.74
CA SER A 45 -3.95 -8.80 -9.32
C SER A 45 -5.10 -8.73 -8.31
N ARG A 46 -4.91 -9.28 -7.10
CA ARG A 46 -5.96 -9.40 -6.06
C ARG A 46 -5.71 -8.49 -4.85
N VAL A 47 -4.45 -8.13 -4.61
CA VAL A 47 -4.11 -7.22 -3.52
C VAL A 47 -4.58 -5.81 -3.86
N MET A 48 -5.27 -5.17 -2.91
CA MET A 48 -5.64 -3.78 -3.01
C MET A 48 -4.46 -2.91 -2.62
N VAL A 49 -4.19 -1.85 -3.38
CA VAL A 49 -3.13 -0.89 -3.08
C VAL A 49 -3.76 0.49 -3.03
N SER A 50 -3.43 1.32 -2.05
CA SER A 50 -3.86 2.73 -2.10
C SER A 50 -2.80 3.66 -1.55
N SER A 51 -2.87 4.94 -1.90
CA SER A 51 -2.08 5.99 -1.25
C SER A 51 -2.99 7.04 -0.61
N THR A 52 -3.04 7.04 0.72
CA THR A 52 -3.74 8.05 1.52
C THR A 52 -3.11 9.45 1.40
N LYS A 53 -1.87 9.55 0.90
CA LYS A 53 -1.22 10.84 0.60
C LYS A 53 -1.97 11.64 -0.46
N SER A 54 -2.79 10.98 -1.29
CA SER A 54 -3.72 11.63 -2.21
C SER A 54 -4.68 12.60 -1.50
N MET A 55 -5.01 12.35 -0.23
CA MET A 55 -5.85 13.19 0.62
C MET A 55 -5.03 14.00 1.64
N THR A 56 -4.05 13.37 2.27
CA THR A 56 -3.36 13.94 3.45
C THR A 56 -2.08 14.69 3.11
N GLY A 57 -1.62 14.61 1.87
CA GLY A 57 -0.27 15.03 1.49
C GLY A 57 0.81 14.16 2.13
N HIS A 58 2.08 14.50 1.88
CA HIS A 58 3.21 13.75 2.42
C HIS A 58 3.72 14.35 3.74
N LEU A 59 3.44 13.68 4.86
CA LEU A 59 3.82 14.13 6.21
C LEU A 59 5.28 13.80 6.61
N LEU A 60 6.17 13.57 5.64
CA LEU A 60 7.60 13.28 5.85
C LEU A 60 7.81 12.19 6.93
N GLY A 61 8.53 12.50 8.02
CA GLY A 61 8.82 11.57 9.10
C GLY A 61 7.59 11.07 9.86
N ALA A 62 6.45 11.77 9.77
CA ALA A 62 5.19 11.35 10.39
C ALA A 62 4.31 10.50 9.45
N ALA A 63 4.63 10.42 8.15
CA ALA A 63 3.82 9.71 7.17
C ALA A 63 3.62 8.24 7.55
N GLY A 64 4.71 7.52 7.85
CA GLY A 64 4.62 6.12 8.27
C GLY A 64 3.76 5.91 9.51
N ALA A 65 3.80 6.82 10.49
CA ALA A 65 3.01 6.69 11.71
C ALA A 65 1.50 6.80 11.45
N VAL A 66 1.07 7.81 10.68
CA VAL A 66 -0.36 7.98 10.37
C VAL A 66 -0.85 6.90 9.41
N GLU A 67 -0.02 6.46 8.48
CA GLU A 67 -0.35 5.40 7.51
C GLU A 67 -0.47 4.03 8.19
N SER A 68 0.37 3.72 9.19
CA SER A 68 0.18 2.54 10.03
C SER A 68 -1.17 2.57 10.75
N ILE A 69 -1.60 3.73 11.25
CA ILE A 69 -2.92 3.88 11.86
C ILE A 69 -4.02 3.59 10.84
N TYR A 70 -3.91 4.09 9.60
CA TYR A 70 -4.89 3.80 8.55
C TYR A 70 -4.95 2.31 8.21
N SER A 71 -3.80 1.62 8.12
CA SER A 71 -3.75 0.17 7.91
C SER A 71 -4.44 -0.61 9.04
N ILE A 72 -4.24 -0.22 10.31
CA ILE A 72 -4.95 -0.82 11.45
C ILE A 72 -6.45 -0.55 11.37
N LEU A 73 -6.86 0.68 11.04
CA LEU A 73 -8.27 1.04 10.93
C LEU A 73 -8.94 0.28 9.78
N ALA A 74 -8.22 0.02 8.68
CA ALA A 74 -8.73 -0.80 7.58
C ALA A 74 -9.04 -2.24 8.02
N LEU A 75 -8.22 -2.83 8.89
CA LEU A 75 -8.51 -4.12 9.53
C LEU A 75 -9.75 -4.04 10.43
N ARG A 76 -9.84 -3.01 11.26
CA ARG A 76 -10.96 -2.84 12.21
C ARG A 76 -12.29 -2.65 11.50
N ASP A 77 -12.32 -1.71 10.55
CA ASP A 77 -13.56 -1.26 9.90
C ASP A 77 -13.89 -2.08 8.65
N GLN A 78 -12.96 -2.95 8.23
CA GLN A 78 -13.05 -3.71 6.99
C GLN A 78 -13.33 -2.78 5.79
N ALA A 79 -12.68 -1.61 5.78
CA ALA A 79 -12.84 -0.58 4.76
C ALA A 79 -11.48 -0.04 4.33
N VAL A 80 -11.21 -0.09 3.02
CA VAL A 80 -9.94 0.34 2.43
C VAL A 80 -10.10 1.78 1.91
N PRO A 81 -9.22 2.73 2.30
CA PRO A 81 -9.30 4.09 1.81
C PRO A 81 -8.94 4.18 0.32
N PRO A 82 -9.48 5.17 -0.41
CA PRO A 82 -9.18 5.33 -1.82
C PRO A 82 -7.85 6.04 -2.08
N THR A 83 -7.34 5.85 -3.29
CA THR A 83 -6.46 6.82 -3.94
C THR A 83 -7.31 7.82 -4.71
N ILE A 84 -7.52 9.02 -4.15
CA ILE A 84 -8.28 10.07 -4.84
C ILE A 84 -7.44 10.70 -5.96
N ASN A 85 -8.10 11.37 -6.91
CA ASN A 85 -7.50 12.03 -8.08
C ASN A 85 -6.76 11.10 -9.07
N LEU A 86 -7.03 9.79 -9.06
CA LEU A 86 -6.43 8.82 -9.98
C LEU A 86 -7.25 8.65 -11.26
N ASP A 87 -7.27 9.67 -12.13
CA ASP A 87 -8.09 9.65 -13.35
C ASP A 87 -7.42 8.87 -14.50
N ASN A 88 -6.09 9.00 -14.63
CA ASN A 88 -5.32 8.43 -15.74
C ASN A 88 -4.07 7.73 -15.17
N PRO A 89 -4.15 6.43 -14.83
CA PRO A 89 -3.00 5.69 -14.34
C PRO A 89 -1.92 5.57 -15.44
N ASP A 90 -0.67 5.71 -15.03
CA ASP A 90 0.49 5.59 -15.90
C ASP A 90 0.65 4.16 -16.46
N GLU A 91 1.26 4.04 -17.65
CA GLU A 91 1.61 2.74 -18.23
C GLU A 91 2.50 1.93 -17.26
N GLY A 92 2.14 0.66 -17.04
CA GLY A 92 2.80 -0.24 -16.09
C GLY A 92 2.25 -0.20 -14.66
N CYS A 93 1.38 0.76 -14.34
CA CYS A 93 0.61 0.82 -13.09
C CYS A 93 -0.79 0.21 -13.31
N ASP A 94 -0.86 -1.12 -13.35
CA ASP A 94 -2.08 -1.91 -13.62
C ASP A 94 -2.60 -2.67 -12.38
N LEU A 95 -2.12 -2.31 -11.19
CA LEU A 95 -2.61 -2.84 -9.92
C LEU A 95 -3.96 -2.22 -9.56
N ASP A 96 -4.68 -2.86 -8.64
CA ASP A 96 -5.90 -2.30 -8.10
C ASP A 96 -5.59 -1.17 -7.09
N PHE A 97 -5.52 0.07 -7.59
CA PHE A 97 -5.17 1.25 -6.79
C PHE A 97 -6.32 1.85 -5.95
N VAL A 98 -7.46 1.15 -5.88
CA VAL A 98 -8.68 1.62 -5.19
C VAL A 98 -9.02 3.07 -5.57
N PRO A 99 -9.29 3.36 -6.86
CA PRO A 99 -9.43 4.72 -7.33
C PRO A 99 -10.73 5.37 -6.83
N HIS A 100 -10.63 6.65 -6.45
CA HIS A 100 -11.72 7.58 -6.11
C HIS A 100 -12.55 7.27 -4.85
N GLU A 101 -13.08 6.06 -4.71
CA GLU A 101 -14.05 5.70 -3.66
C GLU A 101 -13.52 4.62 -2.72
N ALA A 102 -13.82 4.76 -1.43
CA ALA A 102 -13.46 3.76 -0.44
C ALA A 102 -14.12 2.42 -0.76
N ARG A 103 -13.43 1.32 -0.45
CA ARG A 103 -13.95 -0.03 -0.70
C ARG A 103 -14.25 -0.77 0.59
N GLN A 104 -15.50 -1.16 0.75
CA GLN A 104 -15.88 -2.11 1.79
C GLN A 104 -15.38 -3.50 1.42
N VAL A 105 -14.76 -4.18 2.38
CA VAL A 105 -14.22 -5.52 2.23
C VAL A 105 -14.74 -6.41 3.36
N SER A 106 -14.43 -7.71 3.28
CA SER A 106 -14.77 -8.68 4.32
C SER A 106 -13.66 -9.71 4.42
N GLY A 107 -13.29 -10.10 5.65
CA GLY A 107 -12.23 -11.07 5.88
C GLY A 107 -10.83 -10.53 5.57
N LEU A 108 -10.61 -9.21 5.66
CA LEU A 108 -9.29 -8.63 5.59
C LEU A 108 -8.55 -8.95 6.90
N GLU A 109 -7.60 -9.87 6.83
CA GLU A 109 -6.82 -10.34 7.99
C GLU A 109 -5.45 -9.66 8.11
N TYR A 110 -4.80 -9.35 6.98
CA TYR A 110 -3.47 -8.76 6.97
C TYR A 110 -3.41 -7.53 6.06
N THR A 111 -2.74 -6.50 6.55
CA THR A 111 -2.41 -5.29 5.80
C THR A 111 -0.91 -5.05 5.84
N LEU A 112 -0.38 -4.35 4.83
CA LEU A 112 1.03 -3.97 4.78
C LEU A 112 1.14 -2.45 4.57
N CYS A 113 2.02 -1.79 5.33
CA CYS A 113 2.29 -0.36 5.20
C CYS A 113 3.72 -0.13 4.69
N ASN A 114 3.87 0.56 3.56
CA ASN A 114 5.17 0.94 3.02
C ASN A 114 5.52 2.39 3.38
N SER A 115 6.73 2.60 3.89
CA SER A 115 7.32 3.94 4.04
C SER A 115 8.77 3.95 3.61
N PHE A 116 9.08 4.79 2.61
CA PHE A 116 10.45 5.00 2.13
C PHE A 116 10.97 6.38 2.54
N GLY A 117 12.28 6.48 2.75
CA GLY A 117 12.96 7.71 3.08
C GLY A 117 14.15 7.98 2.16
N PHE A 118 14.57 9.24 2.07
CA PHE A 118 15.81 9.62 1.39
C PHE A 118 17.00 8.82 1.94
N GLY A 119 17.93 8.44 1.06
CA GLY A 119 19.06 7.58 1.43
C GLY A 119 18.81 6.07 1.33
N ARG A 120 17.68 5.65 0.71
CA ARG A 120 17.25 4.25 0.56
C ARG A 120 16.89 3.55 1.89
N TYR A 121 16.48 4.30 2.89
CA TYR A 121 15.92 3.70 4.11
C TYR A 121 14.49 3.22 3.82
N GLN A 122 14.24 1.93 4.04
CA GLN A 122 12.91 1.33 3.96
C GLN A 122 12.53 0.85 5.36
N ARG A 123 11.36 1.27 5.87
CA ARG A 123 10.79 0.73 7.11
C ARG A 123 9.48 0.04 6.82
N PHE A 124 9.31 -1.13 7.42
CA PHE A 124 8.07 -1.90 7.44
C PHE A 124 7.63 -1.97 8.91
N THR A 125 6.36 -1.69 9.17
CA THR A 125 5.74 -1.96 10.49
C THR A 125 4.81 -3.13 10.29
N ASP A 126 5.17 -4.25 10.89
CA ASP A 126 4.33 -5.45 10.94
C ASP A 126 3.36 -5.28 12.13
N LEU A 127 2.05 -5.35 11.84
CA LEU A 127 0.95 -5.16 12.80
C LEU A 127 -0.09 -6.25 12.59
#